data_AF-A0A3G9K319-F1
#
_entry.id   AF-A0A3G9K319-F1
#
_cell.length_a   1.000
_cell.length_b   1.000
_cell.length_c   1.000
_cell.angle_alpha   90.00
_cell.angle_beta   90.00
_cell.angle_gamma   90.00
#
_symmetry.space_group_name_H-M   'P 1'
#
loop_
_entity.id
_entity.type
_entity.pdbx_description
1 polymer ?
#
loop_
_entity_poly.entity_id
_entity_poly.type
_entity_poly.pdbx_seq_one_letter_code
_entity_poly.pdbx_strand_id
1 'polypeptide(L)'
;MEFSKILRVKPVTAAKALKPLVSKAQKAPYILHIATHGYFLGDITPELDTINQNFMLSSLSASERFQVGTRQNPLLRSGLAFAGVNTMLNGGKLPEEAEDGLLTSLDVQSINLAGTELVVTSACETALGDLYTGETLIGLRRSFIQAGAKTVIISLWKVEDVATTILMQYFYYYLLKAKLSKAEALRKAKSSLQRLTIAKMRSQWLTEDAIKSAEKHSIGTAAHLRELSQKSDLERPYEAPKYWAAFICLGNPAGLPLLPF
;
A
#
# COMPACT_ATOMS: atom_id res chain seq x y z
N MET A 1 9.35 7.21 -7.45
CA MET A 1 8.30 6.51 -8.23
C MET A 1 7.84 7.39 -9.37
N GLU A 2 7.80 6.93 -10.62
CA GLU A 2 7.49 7.80 -11.76
C GLU A 2 6.06 8.35 -11.79
N PHE A 3 5.09 7.64 -11.20
CA PHE A 3 3.70 8.12 -11.18
C PHE A 3 3.51 9.37 -10.30
N SER A 4 4.43 9.69 -9.38
CA SER A 4 4.38 10.94 -8.64
C SER A 4 4.52 12.16 -9.55
N LYS A 5 5.24 12.01 -10.69
CA LYS A 5 5.31 13.04 -11.75
C LYS A 5 3.96 13.23 -12.43
N ILE A 6 3.23 12.13 -12.68
CA ILE A 6 1.87 12.16 -13.25
C ILE A 6 0.93 12.92 -12.30
N LEU A 7 1.05 12.64 -10.99
CA LEU A 7 0.28 13.29 -9.94
C LEU A 7 0.75 14.71 -9.60
N ARG A 8 1.91 15.15 -10.13
CA ARG A 8 2.54 16.44 -9.81
C ARG A 8 2.77 16.64 -8.30
N VAL A 9 3.12 15.57 -7.59
CA VAL A 9 3.41 15.59 -6.16
C VAL A 9 4.83 15.16 -5.87
N LYS A 10 5.40 15.69 -4.78
CA LYS A 10 6.64 15.18 -4.20
C LYS A 10 6.30 14.00 -3.30
N PRO A 11 6.74 12.77 -3.61
CA PRO A 11 6.45 11.62 -2.77
C PRO A 11 7.24 11.75 -1.45
N VAL A 12 6.65 11.25 -0.37
CA VAL A 12 7.35 11.06 0.91
C VAL A 12 7.76 9.60 0.99
N THR A 13 9.05 9.34 1.24
CA THR A 13 9.65 7.99 1.18
C THR A 13 10.66 7.77 2.29
N ALA A 14 11.05 6.51 2.49
CA ALA A 14 12.09 6.08 3.44
C ALA A 14 11.82 6.63 4.85
N ALA A 15 12.86 7.08 5.57
CA ALA A 15 12.78 7.54 6.96
C ALA A 15 11.78 8.69 7.20
N LYS A 16 11.32 9.39 6.14
CA LYS A 16 10.36 10.48 6.24
C LYS A 16 8.90 10.00 6.16
N ALA A 17 8.65 8.76 5.75
CA ALA A 17 7.31 8.21 5.66
C ALA A 17 6.82 7.78 7.06
N LEU A 18 6.44 8.76 7.89
CA LEU A 18 6.02 8.57 9.28
C LEU A 18 4.50 8.46 9.39
N LYS A 19 4.01 7.68 10.38
CA LYS A 19 2.58 7.49 10.69
C LYS A 19 1.80 8.82 10.81
N PRO A 20 2.31 9.85 11.53
CA PRO A 20 1.62 11.13 11.68
C PRO A 20 1.27 11.88 10.39
N LEU A 21 1.97 11.61 9.28
CA LEU A 21 1.62 12.21 7.99
C LEU A 21 0.23 11.81 7.50
N VAL A 22 -0.28 10.68 7.99
CA VAL A 22 -1.61 10.16 7.67
C VAL A 22 -2.54 10.39 8.86
N SER A 23 -2.16 9.93 10.07
CA SER A 23 -3.05 9.99 11.26
C SER A 23 -3.34 11.41 11.74
N LYS A 24 -2.43 12.36 11.52
CA LYS A 24 -2.53 13.77 11.96
C LYS A 24 -2.64 14.74 10.79
N ALA A 25 -3.08 14.26 9.62
CA ALA A 25 -3.26 15.10 8.44
C ALA A 25 -4.33 16.18 8.72
N GLN A 26 -3.94 17.47 8.62
CA GLN A 26 -4.85 18.59 8.89
C GLN A 26 -5.96 18.75 7.84
N LYS A 27 -5.74 18.24 6.63
CA LYS A 27 -6.69 18.32 5.51
C LYS A 27 -6.80 16.96 4.83
N ALA A 28 -8.03 16.59 4.45
CA ALA A 28 -8.28 15.41 3.64
C ALA A 28 -7.61 15.58 2.27
N PRO A 29 -6.66 14.71 1.88
CA PRO A 29 -6.06 14.76 0.55
C PRO A 29 -7.09 14.34 -0.51
N TYR A 30 -7.06 14.97 -1.68
CA TYR A 30 -7.96 14.60 -2.77
C TYR A 30 -7.69 13.17 -3.29
N ILE A 31 -6.40 12.80 -3.41
CA ILE A 31 -5.93 11.44 -3.66
C ILE A 31 -4.88 11.09 -2.60
N LEU A 32 -5.05 9.96 -1.94
CA LEU A 32 -4.08 9.39 -1.01
C LEU A 32 -3.51 8.09 -1.59
N HIS A 33 -2.20 8.03 -1.83
CA HIS A 33 -1.53 6.81 -2.26
C HIS A 33 -0.54 6.37 -1.17
N ILE A 34 -0.71 5.16 -0.65
CA ILE A 34 0.17 4.57 0.37
C ILE A 34 0.75 3.27 -0.17
N ALA A 35 2.06 3.30 -0.45
CA ALA A 35 2.83 2.13 -0.84
C ALA A 35 3.78 1.77 0.30
N THR A 36 3.35 0.84 1.15
CA THR A 36 4.09 0.39 2.32
C THR A 36 3.75 -1.07 2.63
N HIS A 37 4.18 -1.62 3.75
CA HIS A 37 3.85 -2.96 4.21
C HIS A 37 2.60 -2.92 5.10
N GLY A 38 1.66 -3.84 4.90
CA GLY A 38 0.57 -4.05 5.84
C GLY A 38 0.92 -5.15 6.83
N TYR A 39 0.11 -5.26 7.87
CA TYR A 39 0.23 -6.35 8.83
C TYR A 39 -1.15 -6.83 9.30
N PHE A 40 -1.16 -8.07 9.79
CA PHE A 40 -2.30 -8.67 10.48
C PHE A 40 -1.84 -9.46 11.69
N LEU A 41 -2.54 -9.30 12.80
CA LEU A 41 -2.37 -10.12 13.99
C LEU A 41 -3.36 -11.29 13.91
N GLY A 42 -2.85 -12.47 13.54
CA GLY A 42 -3.56 -13.74 13.62
C GLY A 42 -3.95 -14.10 15.06
N ASP A 43 -4.71 -15.18 15.25
CA ASP A 43 -5.13 -15.57 16.58
C ASP A 43 -3.94 -15.94 17.47
N ILE A 44 -3.91 -15.36 18.66
CA ILE A 44 -2.94 -15.71 19.69
C ILE A 44 -3.35 -17.08 20.23
N THR A 45 -2.61 -18.13 19.85
CA THR A 45 -2.63 -19.40 20.58
C THR A 45 -1.63 -19.32 21.74
N PRO A 46 -1.93 -19.89 22.92
CA PRO A 46 -1.06 -19.82 24.10
C PRO A 46 0.37 -20.37 23.91
N GLU A 47 0.63 -21.06 22.79
CA GLU A 47 1.89 -21.73 22.48
C GLU A 47 2.84 -20.88 21.60
N LEU A 48 2.38 -19.76 21.03
CA LEU A 48 3.18 -18.88 20.14
C LEU A 48 3.78 -17.65 20.85
N ASP A 49 3.68 -17.59 22.19
CA ASP A 49 4.17 -16.51 23.05
C ASP A 49 5.68 -16.62 23.28
N THR A 50 6.52 -15.61 22.99
CA THR A 50 6.75 -14.58 24.03
C THR A 50 7.47 -13.30 23.55
N ILE A 51 8.07 -13.27 22.35
CA ILE A 51 9.04 -12.21 22.03
C ILE A 51 8.46 -11.12 21.10
N ASN A 52 7.71 -11.49 20.05
CA ASN A 52 7.23 -10.50 19.07
C ASN A 52 5.88 -9.84 19.44
N GLN A 53 5.05 -10.51 20.25
CA GLN A 53 3.69 -10.03 20.59
C GLN A 53 3.65 -9.08 21.81
N ASN A 54 4.52 -9.29 22.80
CA ASN A 54 4.64 -8.43 23.98
C ASN A 54 4.94 -6.96 23.62
N PHE A 55 5.64 -6.77 22.51
CA PHE A 55 6.17 -5.47 22.14
C PHE A 55 5.19 -4.60 21.34
N MET A 56 4.39 -5.17 20.43
CA MET A 56 3.28 -4.45 19.76
C MET A 56 2.18 -4.02 20.75
N LEU A 57 1.91 -4.86 21.76
CA LEU A 57 1.00 -4.51 22.86
C LEU A 57 1.52 -3.32 23.68
N SER A 58 2.84 -3.11 23.73
CA SER A 58 3.43 -2.02 24.53
C SER A 58 3.06 -0.62 24.02
N SER A 59 2.84 -0.46 22.70
CA SER A 59 2.44 0.82 22.07
C SER A 59 0.95 1.15 22.24
N LEU A 60 0.13 0.17 22.59
CA LEU A 60 -1.29 0.33 22.85
C LEU A 60 -1.56 0.85 24.26
N SER A 61 -2.61 1.65 24.43
CA SER A 61 -3.11 2.01 25.76
C SER A 61 -3.51 0.76 26.56
N ALA A 62 -3.63 0.87 27.88
CA ALA A 62 -4.06 -0.25 28.73
C ALA A 62 -5.41 -0.83 28.29
N SER A 63 -6.35 0.02 27.85
CA SER A 63 -7.65 -0.38 27.31
C SER A 63 -7.55 -1.07 25.95
N GLU A 64 -6.67 -0.61 25.07
CA GLU A 64 -6.46 -1.22 23.74
C GLU A 64 -5.73 -2.56 23.87
N ARG A 65 -4.73 -2.65 24.74
CA ARG A 65 -4.10 -3.92 25.13
C ARG A 65 -5.12 -4.92 25.63
N PHE A 66 -6.01 -4.48 26.52
CA PHE A 66 -7.10 -5.31 27.03
C PHE A 66 -8.01 -5.75 25.89
N GLN A 67 -8.41 -4.86 24.98
CA GLN A 67 -9.25 -5.19 23.81
C GLN A 67 -8.57 -6.14 22.79
N VAL A 68 -7.26 -6.02 22.60
CA VAL A 68 -6.48 -6.93 21.74
C VAL A 68 -6.34 -8.29 22.41
N GLY A 69 -5.94 -8.33 23.69
CA GLY A 69 -5.77 -9.57 24.46
C GLY A 69 -7.09 -10.32 24.69
N THR A 70 -8.21 -9.60 24.83
CA THR A 70 -9.56 -10.19 24.94
C THR A 70 -10.23 -10.46 23.59
N ARG A 71 -9.53 -10.19 22.47
CA ARG A 71 -10.03 -10.39 21.09
C ARG A 71 -11.29 -9.56 20.76
N GLN A 72 -11.55 -8.47 21.48
CA GLN A 72 -12.78 -7.68 21.34
C GLN A 72 -12.75 -6.65 20.21
N ASN A 73 -11.56 -6.23 19.74
CA ASN A 73 -11.48 -5.18 18.71
C ASN A 73 -10.63 -5.59 17.47
N PRO A 74 -11.28 -6.08 16.39
CA PRO A 74 -10.62 -6.45 15.14
C PRO A 74 -9.85 -5.31 14.45
N LEU A 75 -10.15 -4.05 14.76
CA LEU A 75 -9.53 -2.88 14.11
C LEU A 75 -8.11 -2.60 14.59
N LEU A 76 -7.74 -3.10 15.78
CA LEU A 76 -6.37 -3.03 16.29
C LEU A 76 -5.48 -4.15 15.73
N ARG A 77 -6.06 -5.11 15.01
CA ARG A 77 -5.37 -6.31 14.51
C ARG A 77 -4.90 -6.19 13.07
N SER A 78 -5.22 -5.11 12.37
CA SER A 78 -4.72 -4.84 11.03
C SER A 78 -4.35 -3.39 10.86
N GLY A 79 -3.33 -3.14 10.04
CA GLY A 79 -2.86 -1.79 9.80
C GLY A 79 -1.75 -1.73 8.76
N LEU A 80 -1.14 -0.55 8.68
CA LEU A 80 -0.04 -0.22 7.80
C LEU A 80 1.20 0.11 8.62
N ALA A 81 2.34 -0.43 8.21
CA ALA A 81 3.62 -0.17 8.81
C ALA A 81 4.27 1.07 8.15
N PHE A 82 4.88 1.94 8.95
CA PHE A 82 5.56 3.16 8.51
C PHE A 82 7.02 3.14 8.97
N ALA A 83 7.79 4.15 8.56
CA ALA A 83 9.18 4.26 8.96
C ALA A 83 9.32 4.28 10.48
N GLY A 84 10.32 3.54 10.98
CA GLY A 84 10.55 3.33 12.41
C GLY A 84 10.02 1.99 12.94
N VAL A 85 9.07 1.35 12.26
CA VAL A 85 8.46 0.10 12.77
C VAL A 85 9.48 -0.99 13.12
N ASN A 86 10.54 -1.18 12.31
CA ASN A 86 11.58 -2.18 12.59
C ASN A 86 12.46 -1.80 13.79
N THR A 87 12.74 -0.50 13.97
CA THR A 87 13.48 -0.01 15.14
C THR A 87 12.66 -0.22 16.39
N MET A 88 11.36 0.09 16.32
CA MET A 88 10.38 -0.24 17.34
C MET A 88 10.48 -1.74 17.63
N LEU A 89 10.12 -2.63 16.69
CA LEU A 89 10.03 -4.08 16.88
C LEU A 89 11.27 -4.73 17.52
N ASN A 90 12.46 -4.16 17.34
CA ASN A 90 13.70 -4.62 17.95
C ASN A 90 13.98 -4.05 19.35
N GLY A 91 12.98 -3.45 20.02
CA GLY A 91 13.12 -2.81 21.34
C GLY A 91 13.79 -1.43 21.30
N GLY A 92 13.97 -0.84 20.13
CA GLY A 92 14.59 0.46 19.96
C GLY A 92 13.64 1.61 20.26
N LYS A 93 14.18 2.73 20.76
CA LYS A 93 13.40 3.95 20.99
C LYS A 93 13.26 4.74 19.69
N LEU A 94 12.02 5.05 19.33
CA LEU A 94 11.73 5.91 18.19
C LEU A 94 11.79 7.40 18.57
N PRO A 95 12.13 8.29 17.61
CA PRO A 95 11.87 9.72 17.75
C PRO A 95 10.38 9.95 18.02
N GLU A 96 10.05 10.95 18.85
CA GLU A 96 8.67 11.29 19.19
C GLU A 96 7.80 11.54 17.94
N GLU A 97 8.40 12.14 16.90
CA GLU A 97 7.78 12.41 15.60
C GLU A 97 7.34 11.15 14.84
N ALA A 98 7.94 9.99 15.11
CA ALA A 98 7.63 8.73 14.44
C ALA A 98 6.51 7.94 15.13
N GLU A 99 6.14 8.32 16.36
CA GLU A 99 5.26 7.57 17.25
C GLU A 99 5.69 6.08 17.35
N ASP A 100 4.79 5.15 17.07
CA ASP A 100 5.02 3.71 17.03
C ASP A 100 5.26 3.16 15.62
N GLY A 101 5.13 4.00 14.58
CA GLY A 101 5.26 3.59 13.18
C GLY A 101 4.15 2.64 12.71
N LEU A 102 3.04 2.49 13.42
CA LEU A 102 1.95 1.56 13.08
C LEU A 102 0.63 2.29 12.95
N LEU A 103 0.12 2.40 11.73
CA LEU A 103 -1.21 2.97 11.48
C LEU A 103 -2.24 1.85 11.52
N THR A 104 -2.92 1.66 12.66
CA THR A 104 -3.97 0.65 12.83
C THR A 104 -5.22 1.01 12.03
N SER A 105 -6.10 0.04 11.80
CA SER A 105 -7.41 0.31 11.21
C SER A 105 -8.29 1.18 12.10
N LEU A 106 -8.06 1.19 13.42
CA LEU A 106 -8.70 2.10 14.36
C LEU A 106 -8.19 3.54 14.19
N ASP A 107 -6.87 3.72 14.05
CA ASP A 107 -6.29 5.03 13.72
C ASP A 107 -6.91 5.57 12.44
N VAL A 108 -7.01 4.75 11.40
CA VAL A 108 -7.58 5.15 10.11
C VAL A 108 -9.03 5.63 10.25
N GLN A 109 -9.87 4.97 11.05
CA GLN A 109 -11.26 5.41 11.27
C GLN A 109 -11.38 6.80 11.89
N SER A 110 -10.36 7.19 12.66
CA SER A 110 -10.34 8.47 13.37
C SER A 110 -9.85 9.62 12.49
N ILE A 111 -9.41 9.35 11.25
CA ILE A 111 -8.95 10.35 10.29
C ILE A 111 -10.14 10.94 9.54
N ASN A 112 -10.09 12.24 9.22
CA ASN A 112 -11.06 12.87 8.33
C ASN A 112 -10.62 12.73 6.85
N LEU A 113 -11.31 11.89 6.10
CA LEU A 113 -11.16 11.67 4.65
C LEU A 113 -12.40 12.09 3.84
N ALA A 114 -13.32 12.88 4.40
CA ALA A 114 -14.57 13.27 3.72
C ALA A 114 -14.36 14.01 2.37
N GLY A 115 -13.19 14.61 2.16
CA GLY A 115 -12.77 15.23 0.90
C GLY A 115 -11.94 14.34 -0.03
N THR A 116 -11.70 13.08 0.34
CA THR A 116 -10.83 12.17 -0.40
C THR A 116 -11.62 11.37 -1.42
N GLU A 117 -11.37 11.62 -2.70
CA GLU A 117 -12.00 10.91 -3.81
C GLU A 117 -11.47 9.49 -3.99
N LEU A 118 -10.18 9.31 -3.69
CA LEU A 118 -9.49 8.06 -3.97
C LEU A 118 -8.36 7.81 -2.96
N VAL A 119 -8.46 6.69 -2.25
CA VAL A 119 -7.35 6.07 -1.53
C VAL A 119 -6.83 4.91 -2.37
N VAL A 120 -5.52 4.81 -2.55
CA VAL A 120 -4.84 3.66 -3.16
C VAL A 120 -3.84 3.11 -2.15
N THR A 121 -3.94 1.83 -1.81
CA THR A 121 -2.98 1.15 -0.94
C THR A 121 -2.41 -0.10 -1.62
N SER A 122 -1.08 -0.21 -1.64
CA SER A 122 -0.37 -1.38 -2.17
C SER A 122 0.39 -2.09 -1.04
N ALA A 123 -0.33 -2.42 0.02
CA ALA A 123 0.26 -2.74 1.31
C ALA A 123 -0.25 -4.04 1.92
N CYS A 124 -0.39 -5.10 1.13
CA CYS A 124 -0.82 -6.38 1.69
C CYS A 124 0.40 -7.25 1.93
N GLU A 125 0.92 -7.21 3.15
CA GLU A 125 1.96 -8.12 3.62
C GLU A 125 1.53 -8.87 4.89
N THR A 126 1.93 -10.14 4.94
CA THR A 126 1.53 -11.20 5.86
C THR A 126 2.61 -11.43 6.92
N ALA A 127 3.09 -10.37 7.58
CA ALA A 127 4.32 -10.44 8.38
C ALA A 127 4.15 -10.96 9.83
N LEU A 128 2.94 -11.27 10.32
CA LEU A 128 2.72 -11.55 11.76
C LEU A 128 1.89 -12.81 12.12
N GLY A 129 1.63 -13.73 11.20
CA GLY A 129 1.05 -15.05 11.56
C GLY A 129 0.02 -15.58 10.56
N ASP A 130 -0.26 -16.88 10.68
CA ASP A 130 -0.94 -17.71 9.69
C ASP A 130 -2.36 -17.26 9.27
N LEU A 131 -2.57 -17.40 7.95
CA LEU A 131 -3.78 -17.82 7.23
C LEU A 131 -5.16 -17.31 7.68
N TYR A 132 -5.41 -16.00 7.62
CA TYR A 132 -6.74 -15.47 7.25
C TYR A 132 -6.61 -14.19 6.43
N THR A 133 -6.12 -14.33 5.18
CA THR A 133 -5.99 -13.25 4.18
C THR A 133 -7.31 -12.52 3.88
N GLY A 134 -8.45 -13.10 4.26
CA GLY A 134 -9.76 -12.50 4.10
C GLY A 134 -10.06 -11.36 5.08
N GLU A 135 -9.77 -11.52 6.38
CA GLU A 135 -10.29 -10.65 7.46
C GLU A 135 -9.48 -9.37 7.67
N THR A 136 -8.15 -9.42 7.48
CA THR A 136 -7.24 -8.25 7.55
C THR A 136 -7.70 -7.10 6.68
N LEU A 137 -8.09 -7.44 5.46
CA LEU A 137 -8.49 -6.50 4.43
C LEU A 137 -9.84 -5.88 4.75
N ILE A 138 -10.71 -6.62 5.47
CA ILE A 138 -12.03 -6.14 5.85
C ILE A 138 -11.95 -4.97 6.82
N GLY A 139 -11.08 -5.05 7.83
CA GLY A 139 -10.87 -3.98 8.80
C GLY A 139 -10.38 -2.71 8.11
N LEU A 140 -9.23 -2.80 7.43
CA LEU A 140 -8.56 -1.62 6.88
C LEU A 140 -9.36 -0.96 5.74
N ARG A 141 -9.95 -1.75 4.84
CA ARG A 141 -10.78 -1.20 3.75
C ARG A 141 -12.02 -0.49 4.29
N ARG A 142 -12.67 -1.06 5.32
CA ARG A 142 -13.85 -0.46 5.95
C ARG A 142 -13.46 0.83 6.66
N SER A 143 -12.34 0.85 7.34
CA SER A 143 -11.84 2.02 8.03
C SER A 143 -11.65 3.22 7.10
N PHE A 144 -11.05 3.03 5.92
CA PHE A 144 -10.92 4.14 4.95
C PHE A 144 -12.27 4.68 4.47
N ILE A 145 -13.24 3.81 4.20
CA ILE A 145 -14.59 4.23 3.80
C ILE A 145 -15.30 4.96 4.95
N GLN A 146 -15.20 4.44 6.18
CA GLN A 146 -15.79 5.06 7.37
C GLN A 146 -15.16 6.42 7.71
N ALA A 147 -13.87 6.57 7.46
CA ALA A 147 -13.16 7.84 7.55
C ALA A 147 -13.63 8.88 6.49
N GLY A 148 -14.40 8.45 5.48
CA GLY A 148 -15.01 9.33 4.47
C GLY A 148 -14.43 9.21 3.07
N ALA A 149 -13.47 8.32 2.82
CA ALA A 149 -12.94 8.11 1.48
C ALA A 149 -14.03 7.58 0.55
N LYS A 150 -14.21 8.22 -0.63
CA LYS A 150 -15.26 7.83 -1.57
C LYS A 150 -14.94 6.55 -2.34
N THR A 151 -13.66 6.31 -2.59
CA THR A 151 -13.18 5.14 -3.33
C THR A 151 -11.90 4.63 -2.70
N VAL A 152 -11.77 3.32 -2.55
CA VAL A 152 -10.56 2.66 -2.06
C VAL A 152 -10.13 1.61 -3.09
N ILE A 153 -8.89 1.72 -3.54
CA ILE A 153 -8.21 0.68 -4.30
C ILE A 153 -7.16 0.04 -3.40
N ILE A 154 -7.26 -1.26 -3.19
CA ILE A 154 -6.38 -2.01 -2.29
C ILE A 154 -6.01 -3.35 -2.94
N SER A 155 -4.78 -3.82 -2.73
CA SER A 155 -4.42 -5.19 -3.12
C SER A 155 -5.03 -6.23 -2.17
N LEU A 156 -5.25 -7.46 -2.63
CA LEU A 156 -5.73 -8.57 -1.79
C LEU A 156 -4.58 -9.45 -1.27
N TRP A 157 -3.42 -9.36 -1.91
CA TRP A 157 -2.20 -10.10 -1.56
C TRP A 157 -0.97 -9.28 -1.95
N LYS A 158 0.21 -9.75 -1.54
CA LYS A 158 1.48 -9.15 -1.94
C LYS A 158 1.69 -9.31 -3.44
N VAL A 159 1.85 -8.18 -4.12
CA VAL A 159 2.20 -8.13 -5.54
C VAL A 159 3.66 -7.68 -5.64
N GLU A 160 4.40 -8.24 -6.59
CA GLU A 160 5.78 -7.86 -6.87
C GLU A 160 5.90 -6.34 -7.17
N ASP A 161 6.99 -5.72 -6.73
CA ASP A 161 7.13 -4.26 -6.68
C ASP A 161 7.21 -3.60 -8.07
N VAL A 162 7.91 -4.20 -9.03
CA VAL A 162 7.99 -3.73 -10.41
C VAL A 162 6.61 -3.82 -11.07
N ALA A 163 5.92 -4.96 -10.94
CA ALA A 163 4.56 -5.15 -11.42
C ALA A 163 3.60 -4.10 -10.83
N THR A 164 3.65 -3.88 -9.52
CA THR A 164 2.85 -2.86 -8.82
C THR A 164 3.16 -1.46 -9.34
N THR A 165 4.44 -1.12 -9.50
CA THR A 165 4.87 0.19 -10.02
C THR A 165 4.30 0.45 -11.41
N ILE A 166 4.43 -0.52 -12.33
CA ILE A 166 3.94 -0.40 -13.70
C ILE A 166 2.41 -0.34 -13.72
N LEU A 167 1.73 -1.17 -12.91
CA LEU A 167 0.27 -1.15 -12.79
C LEU A 167 -0.22 0.24 -12.37
N MET A 168 0.40 0.84 -11.35
CA MET A 168 0.02 2.15 -10.84
C MET A 168 0.33 3.28 -11.84
N GLN A 169 1.43 3.17 -12.61
CA GLN A 169 1.69 4.09 -13.71
C GLN A 169 0.58 4.04 -14.76
N TYR A 170 0.20 2.84 -15.22
CA TYR A 170 -0.92 2.70 -16.17
C TYR A 170 -2.25 3.20 -15.58
N PHE A 171 -2.52 2.87 -14.31
CA PHE A 171 -3.73 3.30 -13.62
C PHE A 171 -3.87 4.81 -13.60
N TYR A 172 -2.85 5.53 -13.12
CA TYR A 172 -2.87 7.00 -13.08
C TYR A 172 -2.85 7.64 -14.46
N TYR A 173 -2.18 7.01 -15.44
CA TYR A 173 -2.26 7.45 -16.83
C TYR A 173 -3.71 7.39 -17.34
N TYR A 174 -4.39 6.25 -17.20
CA TYR A 174 -5.77 6.12 -17.67
C TYR A 174 -6.76 6.98 -16.88
N LEU A 175 -6.55 7.14 -15.58
CA LEU A 175 -7.39 7.97 -14.72
C LEU A 175 -7.26 9.46 -15.05
N LEU A 176 -6.03 9.96 -15.20
CA LEU A 176 -5.77 11.40 -15.27
C LEU A 176 -5.60 11.93 -16.70
N LYS A 177 -4.97 11.15 -17.58
CA LYS A 177 -4.73 11.54 -18.98
C LYS A 177 -5.87 11.11 -19.88
N ALA A 178 -6.28 9.85 -19.78
CA ALA A 178 -7.41 9.34 -20.56
C ALA A 178 -8.79 9.65 -19.92
N LYS A 179 -8.81 10.23 -18.71
CA LYS A 179 -10.01 10.65 -17.98
C LYS A 179 -11.06 9.55 -17.84
N LEU A 180 -10.63 8.29 -17.73
CA LEU A 180 -11.53 7.17 -17.50
C LEU A 180 -12.04 7.16 -16.06
N SER A 181 -13.14 6.43 -15.82
CA SER A 181 -13.60 6.18 -14.45
C SER A 181 -12.56 5.40 -13.64
N LYS A 182 -12.61 5.47 -12.30
CA LYS A 182 -11.64 4.76 -11.43
C LYS A 182 -11.65 3.25 -11.71
N ALA A 183 -12.83 2.66 -11.87
CA ALA A 183 -12.97 1.24 -12.18
C ALA A 183 -12.44 0.89 -13.59
N GLU A 184 -12.75 1.70 -14.61
CA GLU A 184 -12.26 1.47 -15.97
C GLU A 184 -10.75 1.67 -16.08
N ALA A 185 -10.20 2.69 -15.42
CA ALA A 185 -8.77 2.95 -15.36
C ALA A 185 -8.04 1.76 -14.75
N LEU A 186 -8.54 1.21 -13.63
CA LEU A 186 -7.96 0.02 -13.01
C LEU A 186 -8.08 -1.21 -13.92
N ARG A 187 -9.24 -1.43 -14.54
CA ARG A 187 -9.45 -2.53 -15.49
C ARG A 187 -8.49 -2.45 -16.67
N LYS A 188 -8.35 -1.26 -17.28
CA LYS A 188 -7.41 -1.04 -18.39
C LYS A 188 -5.96 -1.21 -17.94
N ALA A 189 -5.58 -0.72 -16.77
CA ALA A 189 -4.24 -0.90 -16.22
C ALA A 189 -3.88 -2.38 -16.05
N LYS A 190 -4.76 -3.18 -15.44
CA LYS A 190 -4.59 -4.63 -15.31
C LYS A 190 -4.40 -5.30 -16.68
N SER A 191 -5.25 -4.92 -17.64
CA SER A 191 -5.21 -5.46 -19.00
C SER A 191 -3.93 -5.08 -19.76
N SER A 192 -3.41 -3.86 -19.54
CA SER A 192 -2.16 -3.39 -20.13
C SER A 192 -0.95 -4.08 -19.51
N LEU A 193 -0.94 -4.30 -18.19
CA LEU A 193 0.12 -5.06 -17.52
C LEU A 193 0.13 -6.53 -17.97
N GLN A 194 -1.04 -7.16 -18.04
CA GLN A 194 -1.19 -8.55 -18.48
C GLN A 194 -0.61 -8.79 -19.89
N ARG A 195 -0.78 -7.83 -20.80
CA ARG A 195 -0.29 -7.91 -22.18
C ARG A 195 1.10 -7.28 -22.38
N LEU A 196 1.75 -6.85 -21.31
CA LEU A 196 3.04 -6.18 -21.39
C LEU A 196 4.12 -7.19 -21.79
N THR A 197 4.82 -6.89 -22.88
CA THR A 197 5.95 -7.69 -23.35
C THR A 197 7.28 -7.05 -22.97
N ILE A 198 8.35 -7.85 -22.86
CA ILE A 198 9.70 -7.33 -22.63
C ILE A 198 10.10 -6.29 -23.68
N ALA A 199 9.76 -6.48 -24.96
CA ALA A 199 10.01 -5.49 -26.00
C ALA A 199 9.46 -4.10 -25.66
N LYS A 200 8.21 -4.03 -25.16
CA LYS A 200 7.60 -2.77 -24.71
C LYS A 200 8.22 -2.26 -23.41
N MET A 201 8.73 -3.16 -22.57
CA MET A 201 9.41 -2.75 -21.34
C MET A 201 10.75 -2.06 -21.61
N ARG A 202 11.47 -2.47 -22.65
CA ARG A 202 12.76 -1.86 -23.05
C ARG A 202 12.67 -0.37 -23.35
N SER A 203 11.55 0.10 -23.90
CA SER A 203 11.39 1.52 -24.23
C SER A 203 11.15 2.42 -23.01
N GLN A 204 10.80 1.86 -21.85
CA GLN A 204 10.33 2.67 -20.71
C GLN A 204 10.89 2.23 -19.35
N TRP A 205 10.81 0.94 -19.01
CA TRP A 205 11.14 0.44 -17.67
C TRP A 205 12.48 -0.30 -17.59
N LEU A 206 13.05 -0.73 -18.71
CA LEU A 206 14.33 -1.46 -18.77
C LEU A 206 15.44 -0.63 -19.44
N THR A 207 15.32 0.69 -19.46
CA THR A 207 16.42 1.57 -19.85
C THR A 207 17.47 1.64 -18.75
N GLU A 208 18.73 1.91 -19.11
CA GLU A 208 19.82 2.08 -18.13
C GLU A 208 19.49 3.14 -17.07
N ASP A 209 18.87 4.25 -17.47
CA ASP A 209 18.46 5.31 -16.56
C ASP A 209 17.35 4.86 -15.60
N ALA A 210 16.39 4.06 -16.08
CA ALA A 210 15.34 3.51 -15.24
C ALA A 210 15.90 2.54 -14.20
N ILE A 211 16.81 1.65 -14.60
CA ILE A 211 17.46 0.69 -13.70
C ILE A 211 18.30 1.42 -12.65
N LYS A 212 19.15 2.37 -13.05
CA LYS A 212 19.95 3.21 -12.13
C LYS A 212 19.08 4.03 -11.17
N SER A 213 17.92 4.49 -11.64
CA SER A 213 16.94 5.18 -10.79
C SER A 213 16.33 4.24 -9.75
N ALA A 214 16.05 2.98 -10.13
CA ALA A 214 15.53 1.97 -9.21
C ALA A 214 16.55 1.61 -8.11
N GLU A 215 17.84 1.54 -8.43
CA GLU A 215 18.92 1.24 -7.46
C GLU A 215 18.97 2.22 -6.29
N LYS A 216 18.62 3.49 -6.53
CA LYS A 216 18.56 4.52 -5.48
C LYS A 216 17.49 4.26 -4.43
N HIS A 217 16.50 3.42 -4.75
CA HIS A 217 15.31 3.21 -3.93
C HIS A 217 15.16 1.77 -3.42
N SER A 218 15.52 0.77 -4.24
CA SER A 218 15.46 -0.65 -3.86
C SER A 218 16.41 -1.49 -4.71
N ILE A 219 17.36 -2.14 -4.03
CA ILE A 219 18.33 -3.06 -4.65
C ILE A 219 17.59 -4.24 -5.29
N GLY A 220 16.58 -4.79 -4.61
CA GLY A 220 15.80 -5.92 -5.12
C GLY A 220 15.03 -5.58 -6.40
N THR A 221 14.41 -4.40 -6.44
CA THR A 221 13.70 -3.92 -7.64
C THR A 221 14.67 -3.74 -8.82
N ALA A 222 15.84 -3.15 -8.59
CA ALA A 222 16.84 -2.98 -9.65
C ALA A 222 17.40 -4.30 -10.16
N ALA A 223 17.66 -5.27 -9.27
CA ALA A 223 18.08 -6.61 -9.64
C ALA A 223 17.03 -7.33 -10.50
N HIS A 224 15.75 -7.23 -10.13
CA HIS A 224 14.67 -7.82 -10.91
C HIS A 224 14.52 -7.15 -12.29
N LEU A 225 14.64 -5.83 -12.39
CA LEU A 225 14.65 -5.14 -13.69
C LEU A 225 15.81 -5.61 -14.58
N ARG A 226 17.01 -5.83 -14.02
CA ARG A 226 18.13 -6.40 -14.78
C ARG A 226 17.88 -7.82 -15.25
N GLU A 227 17.25 -8.65 -14.42
CA GLU A 227 16.85 -10.00 -14.81
C GLU A 227 15.88 -9.94 -16.00
N LEU A 228 14.87 -9.06 -15.93
CA LEU A 228 13.90 -8.87 -17.01
C LEU A 228 14.55 -8.32 -18.29
N SER A 229 15.60 -7.49 -18.19
CA SER A 229 16.29 -6.96 -19.37
C SER A 229 17.04 -8.03 -20.16
N GLN A 230 17.30 -9.21 -19.58
CA GLN A 230 17.94 -10.34 -20.28
C GLN A 230 16.93 -11.31 -20.92
N LYS A 231 15.63 -11.11 -20.71
CA LYS A 231 14.58 -11.98 -21.25
C LYS A 231 14.26 -11.69 -22.72
N SER A 232 13.59 -12.65 -23.36
CA SER A 232 13.14 -12.55 -24.75
C SER A 232 12.06 -11.49 -24.91
N ASP A 233 12.12 -10.73 -26.00
CA ASP A 233 11.24 -9.62 -26.34
C ASP A 233 9.74 -9.99 -26.40
N LEU A 234 9.44 -11.25 -26.74
CA LEU A 234 8.07 -11.78 -26.82
C LEU A 234 7.50 -12.19 -25.45
N GLU A 235 8.34 -12.35 -24.44
CA GLU A 235 7.92 -12.82 -23.11
C GLU A 235 7.00 -11.79 -22.44
N ARG A 236 5.98 -12.29 -21.74
CA ARG A 236 5.04 -11.50 -20.94
C ARG A 236 5.23 -11.80 -19.46
N PRO A 237 6.16 -11.11 -18.77
CA PRO A 237 6.52 -11.48 -17.40
C PRO A 237 5.36 -11.37 -16.40
N TYR A 238 4.34 -10.58 -16.72
CA TYR A 238 3.21 -10.28 -15.83
C TYR A 238 1.85 -10.77 -16.35
N GLU A 239 1.83 -11.75 -17.25
CA GLU A 239 0.58 -12.33 -17.78
C GLU A 239 -0.28 -12.99 -16.69
N ALA A 240 0.37 -13.66 -15.73
CA ALA A 240 -0.31 -14.39 -14.68
C ALA A 240 -1.13 -13.47 -13.73
N PRO A 241 -2.35 -13.88 -13.32
CA PRO A 241 -3.24 -13.08 -12.46
C PRO A 241 -2.63 -12.61 -11.13
N LYS A 242 -1.63 -13.33 -10.59
CA LYS A 242 -0.95 -12.97 -9.34
C LYS A 242 -0.37 -11.55 -9.34
N TYR A 243 -0.04 -11.00 -10.52
CA TYR A 243 0.56 -9.68 -10.67
C TYR A 243 -0.43 -8.51 -10.78
N TRP A 244 -1.72 -8.76 -11.03
CA TRP A 244 -2.68 -7.70 -11.32
C TRP A 244 -4.07 -7.93 -10.75
N ALA A 245 -4.48 -9.18 -10.53
CA ALA A 245 -5.82 -9.49 -10.04
C ALA A 245 -6.03 -9.05 -8.58
N ALA A 246 -4.94 -8.88 -7.83
CA ALA A 246 -4.96 -8.50 -6.42
C ALA A 246 -5.72 -7.18 -6.18
N PHE A 247 -5.61 -6.21 -7.08
CA PHE A 247 -6.13 -4.87 -6.83
C PHE A 247 -7.64 -4.81 -7.05
N ILE A 248 -8.41 -4.52 -6.02
CA ILE A 248 -9.86 -4.32 -6.12
C ILE A 248 -10.21 -2.83 -5.98
N CYS A 249 -11.37 -2.43 -6.49
CA CYS A 249 -11.90 -1.08 -6.38
C CYS A 249 -13.23 -1.14 -5.61
N LEU A 250 -13.34 -0.37 -4.53
CA LEU A 250 -14.50 -0.33 -3.64
C LEU A 250 -14.98 1.11 -3.48
N GLY A 251 -16.30 1.32 -3.37
CA GLY A 251 -16.90 2.65 -3.26
C GLY A 251 -17.38 3.19 -4.61
N ASN A 252 -17.28 4.50 -4.84
CA ASN A 252 -17.78 5.14 -6.06
C ASN A 252 -16.84 4.90 -7.26
N PRO A 253 -17.22 4.06 -8.25
CA PRO A 253 -16.33 3.70 -9.34
C PRO A 253 -16.13 4.81 -10.39
N ALA A 254 -16.91 5.90 -10.31
CA ALA A 254 -16.95 6.95 -11.32
C ALA A 254 -15.61 7.69 -11.50
N GLY A 255 -15.53 8.54 -12.52
CA GLY A 255 -14.38 9.44 -12.74
C GLY A 255 -14.05 10.30 -11.52
N LEU A 256 -12.85 10.87 -11.51
CA LEU A 256 -12.54 11.95 -10.58
C LEU A 256 -13.42 13.16 -10.95
N PRO A 257 -14.21 13.72 -10.02
CA PRO A 257 -14.86 15.00 -10.23
C PRO A 257 -13.83 16.03 -10.66
N LEU A 258 -14.21 17.02 -11.46
CA LEU A 258 -13.29 18.11 -11.79
C LEU A 258 -12.74 18.70 -10.49
N LEU A 259 -11.41 18.84 -10.42
CA LEU A 259 -10.75 19.49 -9.29
C LEU A 259 -11.43 20.85 -9.10
N PRO A 260 -11.95 21.17 -7.89
CA PRO A 260 -12.24 22.56 -7.58
C PRO A 260 -10.87 23.24 -7.53
N PHE A 261 -10.50 23.90 -8.63
CA PHE A 261 -9.33 24.77 -8.65
C PHE A 261 -9.60 26.01 -7.81
#